data_AF-A0A1I2A750-F1
#
_entry.id   AF-A0A1I2A750-F1
#
_cell.length_a   1.000
_cell.length_b   1.000
_cell.length_c   1.000
_cell.angle_alpha   90.00
_cell.angle_beta   90.00
_cell.angle_gamma   90.00
#
_symmetry.space_group_name_H-M   'P 1'
#
loop_
_entity.id
_entity.type
_entity.pdbx_description
1 polymer ?
#
loop_
_entity_poly.entity_id
_entity_poly.type
_entity_poly.pdbx_seq_one_letter_code
_entity_poly.pdbx_strand_id
1 'polypeptide(L)'
;MGWPLVLGVLERERLHDIVVVALRDPDGPDEPASALGDVFVQVDSGFLEITSVGNHGGMLVRHLDRIDLAGYRAEFPDDVPIPVAIGSHFLGGAFAVRCLRVEYTTDVDSDLARGVVRGLELFLEHGQRIVFDPLNTWGVRVGNTGAWPSRVQDGPWPVQRHTVSFSRSGPVRPPGAG
;
A
#
# COMPACT_ATOMS: atom_id res chain seq x y z
N MET A 1 5.79 -12.42 -8.38
CA MET A 1 4.36 -12.12 -8.16
C MET A 1 4.04 -10.86 -8.94
N GLY A 2 3.02 -10.86 -9.81
CA GLY A 2 2.79 -9.76 -10.75
C GLY A 2 1.55 -8.92 -10.43
N TRP A 3 1.43 -7.78 -11.10
CA TRP A 3 0.34 -6.81 -10.98
C TRP A 3 -1.07 -7.41 -11.14
N PRO A 4 -1.34 -8.38 -12.04
CA PRO A 4 -2.66 -9.01 -12.12
C PRO A 4 -3.11 -9.68 -10.82
N LEU A 5 -2.17 -10.21 -10.03
CA LEU A 5 -2.50 -10.81 -8.73
C LEU A 5 -2.84 -9.73 -7.70
N VAL A 6 -2.10 -8.62 -7.69
CA VAL A 6 -2.41 -7.44 -6.84
C VAL A 6 -3.82 -6.91 -7.14
N LEU A 7 -4.15 -6.72 -8.42
CA LEU A 7 -5.49 -6.31 -8.83
C LEU A 7 -6.56 -7.31 -8.40
N GLY A 8 -6.29 -8.61 -8.51
CA GLY A 8 -7.21 -9.65 -8.06
C GLY A 8 -7.44 -9.68 -6.55
N VAL A 9 -6.41 -9.38 -5.74
CA VAL A 9 -6.56 -9.21 -4.28
C VAL A 9 -7.44 -7.99 -3.99
N LEU A 10 -7.11 -6.83 -4.59
CA LEU A 10 -7.88 -5.58 -4.40
C LEU A 10 -9.34 -5.69 -4.86
N GLU A 11 -9.62 -6.50 -5.89
CA GLU A 11 -10.98 -6.75 -6.37
C GLU A 11 -11.81 -7.57 -5.37
N ARG A 12 -11.21 -8.61 -4.78
CA ARG A 12 -11.96 -9.62 -4.01
C ARG A 12 -12.04 -9.31 -2.52
N GLU A 13 -10.99 -8.72 -1.97
CA GLU A 13 -10.77 -8.64 -0.53
C GLU A 13 -11.13 -7.27 0.05
N ARG A 14 -11.44 -7.27 1.34
CA ARG A 14 -11.62 -6.05 2.12
C ARG A 14 -10.28 -5.56 2.66
N LEU A 15 -10.12 -4.24 2.70
CA LEU A 15 -9.00 -3.55 3.33
C LEU A 15 -9.39 -3.23 4.76
N HIS A 16 -8.65 -3.78 5.72
CA HIS A 16 -8.94 -3.65 7.15
C HIS A 16 -8.20 -2.51 7.80
N ASP A 17 -6.94 -2.32 7.43
CA ASP A 17 -6.05 -1.33 8.03
C ASP A 17 -4.90 -0.98 7.07
N ILE A 18 -4.17 0.07 7.42
CA ILE A 18 -2.86 0.39 6.85
C ILE A 18 -1.87 0.30 7.98
N VAL A 19 -0.84 -0.51 7.80
CA VAL A 19 0.21 -0.78 8.79
C VAL A 19 1.53 -0.27 8.25
N VAL A 20 2.33 0.35 9.11
CA VAL A 20 3.74 0.63 8.85
C VAL A 20 4.57 -0.10 9.90
N VAL A 21 5.84 -0.36 9.61
CA VAL A 21 6.77 -0.83 10.64
C VAL A 21 7.48 0.38 11.22
N ALA A 22 7.50 0.51 12.54
CA ALA A 22 8.28 1.53 13.23
C ALA A 22 9.37 0.88 14.09
N LEU A 23 10.46 1.60 14.31
CA LEU A 23 11.49 1.22 15.26
C LEU A 23 11.21 1.85 16.62
N ARG A 24 11.35 1.05 17.67
CA ARG A 24 11.29 1.51 19.05
C ARG A 24 12.62 1.20 19.73
N ASP A 25 13.23 2.24 20.28
CA ASP A 25 14.37 2.11 21.19
C ASP A 25 13.90 1.41 22.47
N PRO A 26 14.44 0.23 22.82
CA PRO A 26 14.04 -0.49 24.03
C PRO A 26 14.39 0.24 25.32
N ASP A 27 15.38 1.13 25.30
CA ASP A 27 15.84 1.95 26.43
C ASP A 27 15.27 3.39 26.39
N GLY A 28 14.55 3.72 25.32
CA GLY A 28 13.93 5.02 25.08
C GLY A 28 12.52 5.17 25.69
N PRO A 29 11.89 6.34 25.51
CA PRO A 29 10.49 6.53 25.86
C PRO A 29 9.58 5.57 25.06
N ASP A 30 8.39 5.26 25.60
CA ASP A 30 7.42 4.30 25.03
C ASP A 30 6.84 4.66 23.64
N GLU A 31 7.29 5.77 23.03
CA GLU A 31 6.81 6.24 21.73
C GLU A 31 7.64 5.63 20.58
N PRO A 32 7.01 5.16 19.49
CA PRO A 32 7.73 4.72 18.30
C PRO A 32 8.56 5.86 17.72
N ALA A 33 9.86 5.62 17.52
CA ALA A 33 10.83 6.66 17.21
C ALA A 33 10.87 7.03 15.72
N SER A 34 10.63 6.07 14.82
CA SER A 34 10.67 6.31 13.36
C SER A 34 9.92 5.25 12.57
N ALA A 35 8.98 5.68 11.72
CA ALA A 35 8.35 4.80 10.74
C ALA A 35 9.33 4.49 9.60
N LEU A 36 9.43 3.21 9.24
CA LEU A 36 10.16 2.73 8.08
C LEU A 36 9.33 2.97 6.81
N GLY A 37 10.01 3.00 5.67
CA GLY A 37 9.43 3.43 4.39
C GLY A 37 8.41 2.48 3.75
N ASP A 38 8.23 1.29 4.30
CA ASP A 38 7.33 0.26 3.80
C ASP A 38 5.93 0.44 4.38
N VAL A 39 4.94 0.33 3.50
CA VAL A 39 3.52 0.43 3.86
C VAL A 39 2.85 -0.90 3.55
N PHE A 40 2.05 -1.39 4.48
CA PHE A 40 1.32 -2.65 4.36
C PHE A 40 -0.17 -2.36 4.43
N VAL A 41 -0.93 -2.71 3.40
CA VAL A 41 -2.39 -2.67 3.47
C VAL A 41 -2.88 -4.04 3.93
N GLN A 42 -3.52 -4.10 5.10
CA GLN A 42 -4.06 -5.35 5.63
C GLN A 42 -5.31 -5.75 4.83
N VAL A 43 -5.33 -6.97 4.31
CA VAL A 43 -6.42 -7.57 3.54
C VAL A 43 -6.90 -8.87 4.19
N ASP A 44 -7.97 -9.46 3.68
CA ASP A 44 -8.58 -10.68 4.26
C ASP A 44 -7.59 -11.85 4.35
N SER A 45 -6.70 -11.98 3.37
CA SER A 45 -5.74 -13.10 3.27
C SER A 45 -4.30 -12.76 3.69
N GLY A 46 -4.05 -11.55 4.22
CA GLY A 46 -2.72 -11.14 4.65
C GLY A 46 -2.49 -9.64 4.46
N PHE A 47 -1.45 -9.28 3.71
CA PHE A 47 -1.01 -7.91 3.49
C PHE A 47 -0.64 -7.67 2.03
N LEU A 48 -0.96 -6.49 1.52
CA LEU A 48 -0.29 -5.93 0.35
C LEU A 48 0.87 -5.05 0.85
N GLU A 49 2.09 -5.52 0.67
CA GLU A 49 3.29 -4.69 0.86
C GLU A 49 3.41 -3.72 -0.31
N ILE A 50 3.70 -2.48 0.02
CA ILE A 50 3.93 -1.36 -0.87
C ILE A 50 5.25 -0.73 -0.45
N THR A 51 6.29 -0.89 -1.27
CA THR A 51 7.63 -0.36 -0.99
C THR A 51 8.18 0.43 -2.16
N SER A 52 9.04 1.41 -1.87
CA SER A 52 9.75 2.20 -2.87
C SER A 52 10.94 1.40 -3.41
N VAL A 53 11.12 1.37 -4.73
CA VAL A 53 12.21 0.67 -5.40
C VAL A 53 12.92 1.58 -6.40
N GLY A 54 14.17 1.24 -6.73
CA GLY A 54 14.92 2.00 -7.75
C GLY A 54 15.18 3.45 -7.35
N ASN A 55 15.52 3.71 -6.08
CA ASN A 55 15.79 5.04 -5.53
C ASN A 55 14.62 6.02 -5.77
N HIS A 56 13.42 5.63 -5.34
CA HIS A 56 12.17 6.39 -5.57
C HIS A 56 11.70 6.43 -7.03
N GLY A 57 12.28 5.59 -7.90
CA GLY A 57 11.93 5.42 -9.31
C GLY A 57 10.63 4.62 -9.51
N GLY A 58 10.31 3.71 -8.61
CA GLY A 58 9.09 2.90 -8.71
C GLY A 58 8.57 2.47 -7.35
N MET A 59 7.45 1.77 -7.38
CA MET A 59 6.74 1.24 -6.24
C MET A 59 6.42 -0.22 -6.50
N LEU A 60 7.04 -1.11 -5.73
CA LEU A 60 6.72 -2.52 -5.73
C LEU A 60 5.45 -2.72 -4.89
N VAL A 61 4.49 -3.45 -5.45
CA VAL A 61 3.32 -3.93 -4.72
C VAL A 61 3.25 -5.45 -4.82
N ARG A 62 3.19 -6.13 -3.67
CA ARG A 62 3.06 -7.59 -3.62
C ARG A 62 2.20 -8.06 -2.45
N HIS A 63 1.55 -9.21 -2.63
CA HIS A 63 0.83 -9.88 -1.55
C HIS A 63 1.79 -10.69 -0.68
N LEU A 64 1.58 -10.65 0.64
CA LEU A 64 2.31 -11.38 1.66
C LEU A 64 1.31 -11.98 2.66
N ASP A 65 1.59 -13.19 3.13
CA ASP A 65 0.77 -13.80 4.18
C ASP A 65 0.99 -13.13 5.55
N ARG A 66 2.19 -12.58 5.78
CA ARG A 66 2.59 -11.91 7.02
C ARG A 66 3.74 -10.93 6.79
N ILE A 67 3.83 -9.91 7.65
CA ILE A 67 4.96 -8.98 7.71
C ILE A 67 6.18 -9.69 8.30
N ASP A 68 7.33 -9.63 7.61
CA ASP A 68 8.58 -10.22 8.09
C ASP A 68 9.32 -9.28 9.05
N LEU A 69 8.95 -9.35 10.34
CA LEU A 69 9.65 -8.60 11.39
C LEU A 69 11.07 -9.12 11.67
N ALA A 70 11.42 -10.35 11.25
CA ALA A 70 12.76 -10.89 11.46
C ALA A 70 13.79 -10.21 10.56
N GLY A 71 13.42 -9.90 9.32
CA GLY A 71 14.24 -9.09 8.41
C GLY A 71 14.61 -7.74 9.02
N TYR A 72 13.62 -7.01 9.54
CA TYR A 72 13.86 -5.72 10.21
C TYR A 72 14.75 -5.86 11.45
N ARG A 73 14.57 -6.90 12.27
CA ARG A 73 15.45 -7.14 13.44
C ARG A 73 16.89 -7.42 13.06
N ALA A 74 17.12 -8.06 11.90
CA ALA A 74 18.46 -8.33 11.42
C ALA A 74 19.13 -7.05 10.89
N GLU A 75 18.36 -6.13 10.30
CA GLU A 75 18.83 -4.83 9.80
C GLU A 75 19.06 -3.81 10.93
N PHE A 76 18.18 -3.81 11.94
CA PHE A 76 18.19 -2.90 13.08
C PHE A 76 18.33 -3.70 14.39
N PRO A 77 19.53 -4.21 14.73
CA PRO A 77 19.71 -5.12 15.87
C PRO A 77 19.55 -4.45 17.23
N ASP A 78 19.74 -3.13 17.31
CA ASP A 78 19.65 -2.35 18.55
C ASP A 78 18.22 -1.83 18.80
N ASP A 79 17.32 -1.97 17.82
CA ASP A 79 15.94 -1.49 17.88
C ASP A 79 14.93 -2.65 17.90
N VAL A 80 13.72 -2.35 18.39
CA VAL A 80 12.59 -3.28 18.34
C VAL A 80 11.63 -2.85 17.22
N PRO A 81 11.57 -3.57 16.08
CA PRO A 81 10.59 -3.28 15.05
C PRO A 81 9.20 -3.71 15.52
N ILE A 82 8.25 -2.77 15.42
CA ILE A 82 6.85 -2.95 15.80
C ILE A 82 5.93 -2.55 14.64
N PRO A 83 4.89 -3.34 14.33
CA PRO A 83 3.85 -2.91 13.40
C PRO A 83 2.97 -1.86 14.07
N VAL A 84 2.68 -0.77 13.35
CA VAL A 84 1.84 0.34 13.79
C VAL A 84 0.68 0.50 12.81
N ALA A 85 -0.53 0.32 13.31
CA ALA A 85 -1.76 0.57 12.57
C ALA A 85 -2.04 2.08 12.47
N ILE A 86 -2.19 2.56 11.24
CA ILE A 86 -2.42 3.97 10.88
C ILE A 86 -3.67 4.15 10.00
N GLY A 87 -4.41 3.08 9.71
CA GLY A 87 -5.56 3.13 8.80
C GLY A 87 -6.69 4.02 9.29
N SER A 88 -6.83 4.27 10.60
CA SER A 88 -7.81 5.22 11.15
C SER A 88 -7.72 6.63 10.52
N HIS A 89 -6.51 7.04 10.12
CA HIS A 89 -6.27 8.34 9.47
C HIS A 89 -6.77 8.40 8.02
N PHE A 90 -6.98 7.26 7.37
CA PHE A 90 -7.24 7.18 5.93
C PHE A 90 -8.58 6.52 5.58
N LEU A 91 -9.03 5.56 6.40
CA LEU A 91 -10.27 4.79 6.21
C LEU A 91 -11.50 5.50 6.80
N GLY A 92 -11.33 6.64 7.45
CA GLY A 92 -12.45 7.47 7.94
C GLY A 92 -13.34 6.79 8.99
N GLY A 93 -12.75 5.92 9.82
CA GLY A 93 -13.45 5.18 10.88
C GLY A 93 -14.26 3.97 10.42
N ALA A 94 -14.24 3.64 9.11
CA ALA A 94 -14.83 2.39 8.63
C ALA A 94 -13.94 1.20 8.98
N PHE A 95 -14.55 0.13 9.50
CA PHE A 95 -13.90 -1.15 9.68
C PHE A 95 -14.16 -2.00 8.43
N ALA A 96 -13.10 -2.36 7.70
CA ALA A 96 -13.13 -3.21 6.51
C ALA A 96 -13.89 -2.64 5.28
N VAL A 97 -13.18 -1.97 4.36
CA VAL A 97 -13.75 -1.37 3.14
C VAL A 97 -13.31 -2.09 1.87
N ARG A 98 -14.17 -2.15 0.84
CA ARG A 98 -13.74 -2.66 -0.48
C ARG A 98 -13.03 -1.57 -1.28
N CYS A 99 -12.05 -1.98 -2.08
CA CYS A 99 -11.60 -1.18 -3.20
C CYS A 99 -12.65 -1.27 -4.33
N LEU A 100 -13.03 -0.13 -4.90
CA LEU A 100 -13.99 -0.04 -6.01
C LEU A 100 -13.29 0.29 -7.32
N ARG A 101 -12.15 0.98 -7.25
CA ARG A 101 -11.36 1.36 -8.40
C ARG A 101 -9.91 1.56 -8.01
N VAL A 102 -9.03 1.13 -8.89
CA VAL A 102 -7.59 1.35 -8.81
C VAL A 102 -7.20 2.26 -9.95
N GLU A 103 -6.40 3.27 -9.64
CA GLU A 103 -5.66 4.04 -10.64
C GLU A 103 -4.17 3.86 -10.38
N TYR A 104 -3.41 3.55 -11.42
CA TYR A 104 -1.96 3.38 -11.32
C TYR A 104 -1.26 4.06 -12.49
N THR A 105 -0.04 4.52 -12.28
CA THR A 105 0.83 5.05 -13.34
C THR A 105 1.97 4.09 -13.66
N THR A 106 2.44 4.10 -14.90
CA THR A 106 3.63 3.37 -15.35
C THR A 106 4.54 4.27 -16.18
N ASP A 107 5.83 4.00 -16.17
CA ASP A 107 6.87 4.63 -16.98
C ASP A 107 7.83 3.55 -17.53
N VAL A 108 8.99 3.97 -18.05
CA VAL A 108 10.00 3.07 -18.64
C VAL A 108 10.61 2.09 -17.63
N ASP A 109 10.60 2.43 -16.34
CA ASP A 109 11.17 1.61 -15.26
C ASP A 109 10.12 0.72 -14.57
N SER A 110 8.86 0.83 -14.96
CA SER A 110 7.76 0.03 -14.43
C SER A 110 7.79 -1.40 -14.99
N ASP A 111 7.55 -2.39 -14.12
CA ASP A 111 7.50 -3.81 -14.47
C ASP A 111 6.27 -4.47 -13.84
N LEU A 112 5.18 -4.53 -14.62
CA LEU A 112 3.92 -5.12 -14.18
C LEU A 112 4.03 -6.63 -13.90
N ALA A 113 4.96 -7.36 -14.51
CA ALA A 113 5.15 -8.78 -14.23
C ALA A 113 5.74 -9.01 -12.83
N ARG A 114 6.48 -8.02 -12.32
CA ARG A 114 7.03 -8.00 -10.95
C ARG A 114 6.19 -7.21 -9.96
N GLY A 115 5.11 -6.56 -10.40
CA GLY A 115 4.24 -5.74 -9.55
C GLY A 115 4.79 -4.33 -9.29
N VAL A 116 5.67 -3.83 -10.15
CA VAL A 116 6.26 -2.49 -10.03
C VAL A 116 5.48 -1.48 -10.88
N VAL A 117 4.97 -0.44 -10.24
CA VAL A 117 4.27 0.72 -10.85
C VAL A 117 4.92 2.03 -10.39
N ARG A 118 4.63 3.15 -11.05
CA ARG A 118 5.17 4.47 -10.68
C ARG A 118 4.37 5.14 -9.56
N GLY A 119 3.09 4.82 -9.43
CA GLY A 119 2.18 5.40 -8.43
C GLY A 119 0.86 4.64 -8.39
N LEU A 120 0.16 4.73 -7.26
CA LEU A 120 -1.07 3.97 -6.99
C LEU A 120 -2.06 4.83 -6.22
N GLU A 121 -3.31 4.77 -6.63
CA GLU A 121 -4.43 5.37 -5.93
C GLU A 121 -5.59 4.37 -5.86
N LEU A 122 -6.10 4.19 -4.65
CA LEU A 122 -7.23 3.33 -4.35
C LEU A 122 -8.44 4.20 -4.07
N PHE A 123 -9.54 3.89 -4.72
CA PHE A 123 -10.85 4.47 -4.46
C PHE A 123 -11.69 3.42 -3.74
N LEU A 124 -12.16 3.74 -2.54
CA LEU A 124 -12.80 2.79 -1.66
C LEU A 124 -14.32 3.02 -1.61
N GLU A 125 -15.03 2.07 -1.01
CA GLU A 125 -16.40 2.29 -0.53
C GLU A 125 -16.47 3.55 0.35
N HIS A 126 -17.64 4.21 0.38
CA HIS A 126 -17.90 5.45 1.12
C HIS A 126 -17.12 6.70 0.66
N GLY A 127 -16.42 6.62 -0.48
CA GLY A 127 -15.81 7.78 -1.14
C GLY A 127 -14.40 8.12 -0.68
N GLN A 128 -13.81 7.31 0.21
CA GLN A 128 -12.43 7.44 0.65
C GLN A 128 -11.48 7.15 -0.51
N ARG A 129 -10.32 7.79 -0.43
CA ARG A 129 -9.26 7.68 -1.42
C ARG A 129 -7.92 7.59 -0.71
N ILE A 130 -7.08 6.66 -1.13
CA ILE A 130 -5.73 6.49 -0.60
C ILE A 130 -4.74 6.58 -1.76
N VAL A 131 -3.78 7.48 -1.63
CA VAL A 131 -2.66 7.64 -2.57
C VAL A 131 -1.42 7.05 -1.93
N PHE A 132 -0.67 6.27 -2.72
CA PHE A 132 0.66 5.78 -2.41
C PHE A 132 1.65 6.36 -3.42
N ASP A 133 2.61 7.13 -2.92
CA ASP A 133 3.62 7.83 -3.72
C ASP A 133 5.04 7.43 -3.28
N PRO A 134 5.85 6.79 -4.16
CA PRO A 134 7.21 6.36 -3.82
C PRO A 134 8.23 7.52 -3.73
N LEU A 135 7.84 8.75 -4.10
CA LEU A 135 8.71 9.94 -4.17
C LEU A 135 9.01 10.60 -2.81
N ASN A 136 8.62 10.01 -1.70
CA ASN A 136 8.93 10.55 -0.39
C ASN A 136 10.35 10.17 0.04
N THR A 137 11.08 11.10 0.65
CA THR A 137 12.48 10.93 1.10
C THR A 137 12.67 9.68 1.96
N TRP A 138 11.62 9.21 2.63
CA TRP A 138 11.66 8.09 3.56
C TRP A 138 10.82 6.89 3.12
N GLY A 139 10.45 6.79 1.84
CA GLY A 139 9.73 5.62 1.29
C GLY A 139 8.40 5.99 0.64
N VAL A 140 7.34 5.25 0.98
CA VAL A 140 6.00 5.47 0.42
C VAL A 140 5.22 6.47 1.25
N ARG A 141 4.83 7.60 0.65
CA ARG A 141 3.88 8.53 1.27
C ARG A 141 2.46 7.99 1.11
N VAL A 142 1.76 7.87 2.24
CA VAL A 142 0.31 7.60 2.29
C VAL A 142 -0.42 8.92 2.45
N GLY A 143 -1.45 9.15 1.62
CA GLY A 143 -2.22 10.40 1.66
C GLY A 143 -3.68 10.21 1.27
N ASN A 144 -4.55 11.09 1.76
CA ASN A 144 -5.95 11.24 1.31
C ASN A 144 -6.11 12.38 0.28
N THR A 145 -5.18 13.33 0.30
CA THR A 145 -5.14 14.50 -0.58
C THR A 145 -3.81 14.58 -1.30
N GLY A 146 -3.89 14.87 -2.58
CA GLY A 146 -2.74 15.03 -3.46
C GLY A 146 -3.26 14.99 -4.88
N ALA A 147 -2.78 15.92 -5.70
CA ALA A 147 -2.94 15.75 -7.12
C ALA A 147 -2.13 14.49 -7.48
N TRP A 148 -2.84 13.38 -7.75
CA TRP A 148 -2.45 12.51 -8.85
C TRP A 148 -1.88 13.43 -9.90
N PRO A 149 -0.59 13.35 -10.26
CA PRO A 149 0.07 14.51 -10.82
C PRO A 149 -0.61 14.89 -12.13
N SER A 150 -1.47 15.90 -12.06
CA SER A 150 -1.94 16.64 -13.22
C SER A 150 -0.73 17.25 -13.94
N ARG A 151 0.36 17.44 -13.18
CA ARG A 151 1.67 17.94 -13.60
C ARG A 151 2.64 16.88 -14.16
N VAL A 152 2.29 15.59 -14.21
CA VAL A 152 3.17 14.61 -14.86
C VAL A 152 3.15 14.75 -16.39
N GLN A 153 2.20 15.51 -16.94
CA GLN A 153 2.24 15.94 -18.34
C GLN A 153 3.35 16.96 -18.63
N ASP A 154 3.89 17.64 -17.62
CA ASP A 154 4.86 18.73 -17.79
C ASP A 154 6.33 18.31 -17.49
N GLY A 155 6.56 17.03 -17.16
CA GLY A 155 7.90 16.47 -16.94
C GLY A 155 8.45 15.77 -18.19
N PRO A 156 9.78 15.56 -18.31
CA PRO A 156 10.39 14.93 -19.49
C PRO A 156 10.12 13.42 -19.59
N TRP A 157 9.36 12.83 -18.66
CA TRP A 157 9.19 11.38 -18.53
C TRP A 157 7.81 10.94 -19.05
N PRO A 158 7.73 10.05 -20.04
CA PRO A 158 6.45 9.57 -20.56
C PRO A 158 5.81 8.62 -19.54
N VAL A 159 4.81 9.13 -18.80
CA VAL A 159 4.03 8.33 -17.86
C VAL A 159 2.67 7.99 -18.47
N GLN A 160 2.26 6.73 -18.34
CA GLN A 160 0.94 6.25 -18.74
C GLN A 160 0.07 6.04 -17.51
N ARG A 161 -1.20 6.46 -17.58
CA ARG A 161 -2.21 6.24 -16.53
C ARG A 161 -3.13 5.12 -16.92
N HIS A 162 -3.43 4.26 -15.96
CA HIS A 162 -4.34 3.13 -16.10
C HIS A 162 -5.43 3.22 -15.04
N THR A 163 -6.64 2.82 -15.42
CA THR A 163 -7.79 2.77 -14.52
C THR A 163 -8.41 1.38 -14.60
N VAL A 164 -8.62 0.76 -13.44
CA VAL A 164 -9.31 -0.53 -13.30
C VAL A 164 -10.44 -0.34 -12.32
N SER A 165 -11.68 -0.54 -12.78
CA SER A 165 -12.86 -0.49 -11.93
C SER A 165 -13.31 -1.90 -11.59
N PHE A 166 -13.59 -2.15 -10.32
CA PHE A 166 -14.12 -3.42 -9.85
C PHE A 166 -15.64 -3.36 -9.84
N SER A 167 -16.26 -4.40 -10.38
CA SER A 167 -17.71 -4.54 -10.26
C SER A 167 -18.08 -4.87 -8.81
N ARG A 168 -19.18 -4.31 -8.30
CA ARG A 168 -19.79 -4.75 -7.03
C ARG A 168 -20.35 -6.15 -7.23
N SER A 169 -19.50 -7.16 -7.36
CA SER A 169 -19.94 -8.54 -7.27
C SER A 169 -20.43 -8.77 -5.83
N GLY A 170 -21.60 -9.41 -5.70
CA GLY A 170 -22.41 -9.46 -4.48
C GLY A 170 -21.71 -10.04 -3.25
N PRO A 171 -22.40 -10.10 -2.10
CA PRO A 171 -21.79 -10.50 -0.84
C PRO A 171 -21.06 -11.84 -0.96
N VAL A 172 -19.77 -11.84 -0.61
CA VAL A 172 -18.98 -13.05 -0.39
C VAL A 172 -19.69 -13.82 0.72
N ARG A 173 -20.39 -14.90 0.36
CA ARG A 173 -21.00 -15.81 1.34
C ARG A 173 -19.85 -16.38 2.19
N PRO A 174 -19.90 -16.28 3.52
CA PRO A 174 -18.89 -16.91 4.35
C PRO A 174 -18.92 -18.43 4.11
N PRO A 175 -17.76 -19.11 4.04
CA PRO A 175 -17.73 -20.56 3.98
C PRO A 175 -18.34 -21.11 5.28
N GLY A 176 -19.47 -21.82 5.18
CA GLY A 176 -20.04 -22.57 6.31
C GLY A 176 -21.49 -22.28 6.70
N ALA A 177 -22.28 -21.54 5.92
CA ALA A 177 -23.73 -21.48 6.12
C ALA A 177 -24.44 -22.53 5.26
N GLY A 178 -24.49 -23.77 5.76
CA GLY A 178 -25.21 -24.92 5.19
C GLY A 178 -25.50 -25.96 6.26
#